data_AF-A0A925MEZ5-F1
#
_entry.id   AF-A0A925MEZ5-F1
#
_cell.length_a   1.000
_cell.length_b   1.000
_cell.length_c   1.000
_cell.angle_alpha   90.00
_cell.angle_beta   90.00
_cell.angle_gamma   90.00
#
_symmetry.space_group_name_H-M   'P 1'
#
loop_
_entity.id
_entity.type
_entity.pdbx_description
1 polymer ?
#
loop_
_entity_poly.entity_id
_entity_poly.type
_entity_poly.pdbx_seq_one_letter_code
_entity_poly.pdbx_strand_id
1 'polypeptide(L)'
;MAQPEKRENSVLFSLRELRQIEENRVKEEEHAVRSAEEARTAAAHDAERRRREAEDAKQRADREELLRIEMAREGAEREARMRVESAEAMERQRNQAALEQQRLQQEMELRRAEVAKKRPTWMLVVTGFALVAAIGLVFFAVQRKRESDAAAITAQQAEDERAKAVAIAKEAKDRVDKLDADMKEQNDRLAAADAALKTAQTDADRKRAQSNLDALRQQKFEMEQRIAAARSQAAKAERAKGVHISKECLDNPLAKGC
;
A
#
# COMPACT_ATOMS: atom_id res chain seq x y z
N MET A 1 56.40 -78.73 22.74
CA MET A 1 56.29 -77.46 23.51
C MET A 1 56.03 -76.35 22.52
N ALA A 2 54.88 -75.68 22.59
CA ALA A 2 54.62 -74.35 22.02
C ALA A 2 53.10 -74.11 22.04
N GLN A 3 52.61 -73.24 22.93
CA GLN A 3 51.55 -72.26 22.67
C GLN A 3 51.23 -71.33 23.87
N PRO A 4 52.21 -70.72 24.56
CA PRO A 4 51.93 -69.59 25.47
C PRO A 4 51.64 -68.27 24.72
N GLU A 5 52.25 -68.03 23.55
CA GLU A 5 52.18 -66.70 22.90
C GLU A 5 50.80 -66.26 22.37
N LYS A 6 49.92 -67.21 22.01
CA LYS A 6 48.57 -66.87 21.52
C LYS A 6 47.61 -66.41 22.62
N ARG A 7 47.82 -66.83 23.87
CA ARG A 7 46.98 -66.42 25.02
C ARG A 7 47.39 -65.06 25.59
N GLU A 8 48.67 -64.71 25.48
CA GLU A 8 49.16 -63.39 25.90
C GLU A 8 48.67 -62.28 24.95
N ASN A 9 48.52 -62.59 23.66
CA ASN A 9 48.00 -61.65 22.66
C ASN A 9 46.49 -61.35 22.82
N SER A 10 45.68 -62.33 23.26
CA SER A 10 44.24 -62.13 23.51
C SER A 10 43.95 -61.27 24.75
N VAL A 11 44.79 -61.36 25.78
CA VAL A 11 44.65 -60.53 26.99
C VAL A 11 45.02 -59.08 26.69
N LEU A 12 46.10 -58.86 25.95
CA LEU A 12 46.51 -57.51 25.52
C LEU A 12 45.50 -56.85 24.57
N PHE A 13 44.82 -57.65 23.72
CA PHE A 13 43.71 -57.17 22.90
C PHE A 13 42.50 -56.75 23.75
N SER A 14 42.10 -57.59 24.72
CA SER A 14 40.97 -57.27 25.62
C SER A 14 41.20 -56.03 26.49
N LEU A 15 42.44 -55.79 26.94
CA LEU A 15 42.79 -54.59 27.70
C LEU A 15 42.80 -53.33 26.82
N ARG A 16 43.18 -53.45 25.55
CA ARG A 16 43.12 -52.34 24.58
C ARG A 16 41.68 -51.99 24.23
N GLU A 17 40.82 -52.99 24.08
CA GLU A 17 39.39 -52.81 23.81
C GLU A 17 38.66 -52.17 25.01
N LEU A 18 38.93 -52.63 26.23
CA LEU A 18 38.40 -51.98 27.46
C LEU A 18 38.86 -50.53 27.60
N ARG A 19 40.13 -50.24 27.27
CA ARG A 19 40.65 -48.86 27.26
C ARG A 19 39.95 -47.99 26.21
N GLN A 20 39.67 -48.53 25.03
CA GLN A 20 38.90 -47.82 24.00
C GLN A 20 37.45 -47.56 24.42
N ILE A 21 36.81 -48.50 25.10
CA ILE A 21 35.45 -48.33 25.62
C ILE A 21 35.43 -47.25 26.71
N GLU A 22 36.40 -47.25 27.62
CA GLU A 22 36.52 -46.23 28.66
C GLU A 22 36.80 -44.84 28.05
N GLU A 23 37.71 -44.75 27.08
CA GLU A 23 38.00 -43.50 26.35
C GLU A 23 36.78 -42.98 25.58
N ASN A 24 35.94 -43.86 25.03
CA ASN A 24 34.70 -43.46 24.37
C ASN A 24 33.65 -42.96 25.36
N ARG A 25 33.46 -43.65 26.51
CA ARG A 25 32.55 -43.20 27.56
C ARG A 25 32.96 -41.84 28.14
N VAL A 26 34.25 -41.63 28.40
CA VAL A 26 34.76 -40.34 28.87
C VAL A 26 34.50 -39.23 27.84
N LYS A 27 34.71 -39.50 26.54
CA LYS A 27 34.37 -38.52 25.48
C LYS A 27 32.88 -38.22 25.40
N GLU A 28 32.02 -39.22 25.55
CA GLU A 28 30.57 -39.04 25.56
C GLU A 28 30.10 -38.24 26.77
N GLU A 29 30.62 -38.53 27.96
CA GLU A 29 30.32 -37.79 29.19
C GLU A 29 30.83 -36.34 29.09
N GLU A 30 32.05 -36.10 28.60
CA GLU A 30 32.57 -34.76 28.36
C GLU A 30 31.77 -33.99 27.31
N HIS A 31 31.29 -34.66 26.26
CA HIS A 31 30.43 -34.04 25.25
C HIS A 31 29.04 -33.72 25.80
N ALA A 32 28.48 -34.59 26.64
CA ALA A 32 27.21 -34.36 27.32
C ALA A 32 27.30 -33.18 28.30
N VAL A 33 28.40 -33.05 29.05
CA VAL A 33 28.63 -31.90 29.94
C VAL A 33 28.80 -30.61 29.12
N ARG A 34 29.65 -30.62 28.08
CA ARG A 34 29.86 -29.43 27.23
C ARG A 34 28.57 -28.97 26.55
N SER A 35 27.81 -29.89 25.95
CA SER A 35 26.52 -29.56 25.32
C SER A 35 25.48 -29.06 26.32
N ALA A 36 25.47 -29.58 27.56
CA ALA A 36 24.59 -29.07 28.62
C ALA A 36 24.97 -27.66 29.09
N GLU A 37 26.26 -27.34 29.17
CA GLU A 37 26.76 -26.00 29.50
C GLU A 37 26.46 -25.00 28.38
N GLU A 38 26.70 -25.38 27.11
CA GLU A 38 26.34 -24.57 25.95
C GLU A 38 24.83 -24.32 25.86
N ALA A 39 24.01 -25.33 26.14
CA ALA A 39 22.56 -25.16 26.18
C ALA A 39 22.11 -24.21 27.29
N ARG A 40 22.77 -24.23 28.47
CA ARG A 40 22.46 -23.31 29.59
C ARG A 40 22.87 -21.88 29.27
N THR A 41 24.04 -21.67 28.67
CA THR A 41 24.49 -20.33 28.28
C THR A 41 23.63 -19.76 27.15
N ALA A 42 23.30 -20.57 26.15
CA ALA A 42 22.36 -20.19 25.10
C ALA A 42 20.98 -19.81 25.66
N ALA A 43 20.43 -20.62 26.58
CA ALA A 43 19.15 -20.33 27.23
C ALA A 43 19.19 -19.04 28.07
N ALA A 44 20.30 -18.76 28.76
CA ALA A 44 20.48 -17.53 29.52
C ALA A 44 20.54 -16.29 28.60
N HIS A 45 21.29 -16.36 27.49
CA HIS A 45 21.34 -15.28 26.51
C HIS A 45 20.01 -15.07 25.79
N ASP A 46 19.28 -16.13 25.48
CA ASP A 46 17.93 -16.04 24.91
C ASP A 46 16.94 -15.39 25.87
N ALA A 47 17.00 -15.74 27.15
CA ALA A 47 16.16 -15.13 28.18
C ALA A 47 16.48 -13.63 28.36
N GLU A 48 17.77 -13.26 28.30
CA GLU A 48 18.20 -11.87 28.37
C GLU A 48 17.76 -11.07 27.13
N ARG A 49 17.92 -11.63 25.92
CA ARG A 49 17.44 -11.01 24.68
C ARG A 49 15.94 -10.76 24.72
N ARG A 50 15.15 -11.76 25.13
CA ARG A 50 13.69 -11.62 25.26
C ARG A 50 13.29 -10.55 26.28
N ARG A 51 14.03 -10.37 27.37
CA ARG A 51 13.78 -9.30 28.35
C ARG A 51 14.03 -7.92 27.73
N ARG A 52 15.17 -7.74 27.06
CA ARG A 52 15.51 -6.47 26.38
C ARG A 52 14.51 -6.14 25.27
N GLU A 53 14.15 -7.13 24.44
CA GLU A 53 13.15 -6.95 23.39
C GLU A 53 11.76 -6.59 23.95
N ALA A 54 11.37 -7.17 25.08
CA ALA A 54 10.10 -6.83 25.76
C ALA A 54 10.11 -5.42 26.36
N GLU A 55 11.24 -4.97 26.91
CA GLU A 55 11.40 -3.60 27.42
C GLU A 55 11.40 -2.58 26.28
N ASP A 56 12.12 -2.85 25.19
CA ASP A 56 12.14 -2.00 23.99
C ASP A 56 10.78 -1.96 23.29
N ALA A 57 10.02 -3.06 23.32
CA ALA A 57 8.66 -3.10 22.81
C ALA A 57 7.71 -2.23 23.65
N LYS A 58 7.82 -2.27 24.99
CA LYS A 58 7.05 -1.40 25.88
C LYS A 58 7.38 0.07 25.65
N GLN A 59 8.66 0.42 25.58
CA GLN A 59 9.09 1.80 25.32
C GLN A 59 8.67 2.32 23.94
N ARG A 60 8.54 1.44 22.94
CA ARG A 60 7.99 1.81 21.64
C ARG A 60 6.48 2.04 21.72
N ALA A 61 5.75 1.15 22.40
CA ALA A 61 4.31 1.30 22.61
C ALA A 61 3.98 2.60 23.37
N ASP A 62 4.70 2.90 24.45
CA ASP A 62 4.49 4.12 25.25
C ASP A 62 4.76 5.40 24.41
N ARG A 63 5.82 5.39 23.60
CA ARG A 63 6.12 6.51 22.68
C ARG A 63 5.06 6.69 21.61
N GLU A 64 4.58 5.60 21.03
CA GLU A 64 3.49 5.65 20.04
C GLU A 64 2.17 6.14 20.66
N GLU A 65 1.87 5.74 21.90
CA GLU A 65 0.69 6.22 22.62
C GLU A 65 0.76 7.71 22.91
N LEU A 66 1.90 8.20 23.39
CA LEU A 66 2.14 9.63 23.61
C LEU A 66 1.95 10.44 22.31
N LEU A 67 2.52 9.98 21.20
CA LEU A 67 2.37 10.63 19.89
C LEU A 67 0.90 10.63 19.43
N ARG A 68 0.15 9.55 19.67
CA ARG A 68 -1.28 9.51 19.35
C ARG A 68 -2.09 10.51 20.18
N ILE A 69 -1.79 10.63 21.47
CA ILE A 69 -2.45 11.59 22.36
C ILE A 69 -2.14 13.02 21.92
N GLU A 70 -0.88 13.32 21.60
CA GLU A 70 -0.46 14.64 21.14
C GLU A 70 -1.12 15.01 19.80
N MET A 71 -1.11 14.11 18.81
CA MET A 71 -1.79 14.31 17.53
C MET A 71 -3.31 14.49 17.70
N ALA A 72 -3.94 13.72 18.59
CA ALA A 72 -5.37 13.86 18.87
C ALA A 72 -5.69 15.21 19.53
N ARG A 73 -4.83 15.66 20.45
CA ARG A 73 -4.96 16.98 21.09
C ARG A 73 -4.79 18.11 20.09
N GLU A 74 -3.76 18.06 19.25
CA GLU A 74 -3.56 19.05 18.19
C GLU A 74 -4.73 19.08 17.20
N GLY A 75 -5.24 17.90 16.80
CA GLY A 75 -6.41 17.79 15.94
C GLY A 75 -7.65 18.44 16.56
N ALA A 76 -7.91 18.15 17.83
CA ALA A 76 -9.02 18.75 18.58
C ALA A 76 -8.87 20.28 18.73
N GLU A 77 -7.65 20.79 18.98
CA GLU A 77 -7.39 22.23 19.07
C GLU A 77 -7.59 22.93 17.72
N ARG A 78 -7.16 22.32 16.61
CA ARG A 78 -7.41 22.85 15.25
C ARG A 78 -8.89 22.87 14.92
N GLU A 79 -9.61 21.78 15.22
CA GLU A 79 -11.05 21.70 14.99
C GLU A 79 -11.81 22.72 15.85
N ALA A 80 -11.43 22.89 17.12
CA ALA A 80 -12.02 23.89 18.00
C ALA A 80 -11.83 25.30 17.46
N ARG A 81 -10.63 25.65 16.96
CA ARG A 81 -10.37 26.95 16.31
C ARG A 81 -11.23 27.14 15.07
N MET A 82 -11.30 26.15 14.19
CA MET A 82 -12.15 26.21 12.99
C MET A 82 -13.64 26.37 13.32
N ARG A 83 -14.12 25.71 14.39
CA ARG A 83 -15.51 25.86 14.86
C ARG A 83 -15.78 27.26 15.40
N VAL A 84 -14.84 27.86 16.14
CA VAL A 84 -14.98 29.24 16.62
C VAL A 84 -14.95 30.22 15.44
N GLU A 85 -13.99 30.08 14.52
CA GLU A 85 -13.90 30.95 13.33
C GLU A 85 -15.14 30.86 12.44
N SER A 86 -15.69 29.66 12.23
CA SER A 86 -16.93 29.49 11.46
C SER A 86 -18.15 30.05 12.19
N ALA A 87 -18.24 29.90 13.51
CA ALA A 87 -19.30 30.53 14.30
C ALA A 87 -19.22 32.07 14.23
N GLU A 88 -18.03 32.65 14.37
CA GLU A 88 -17.82 34.09 14.23
C GLU A 88 -18.14 34.59 12.82
N ALA A 89 -17.74 33.86 11.77
CA ALA A 89 -18.06 34.21 10.39
C ALA A 89 -19.57 34.20 10.14
N MET A 90 -20.28 33.21 10.67
CA MET A 90 -21.74 33.12 10.58
C MET A 90 -22.43 34.26 11.31
N GLU A 91 -21.95 34.66 12.49
CA GLU A 91 -22.48 35.82 13.21
C GLU A 91 -22.23 37.14 12.46
N ARG A 92 -21.05 37.30 11.84
CA ARG A 92 -20.78 38.46 10.97
C ARG A 92 -21.71 38.50 9.77
N GLN A 93 -21.96 37.37 9.13
CA GLN A 93 -22.90 37.25 8.01
C GLN A 93 -24.34 37.54 8.45
N ARG A 94 -24.78 37.01 9.60
CA ARG A 94 -26.11 37.29 10.16
C ARG A 94 -26.30 38.78 10.44
N ASN A 95 -25.30 39.43 11.02
CA ASN A 95 -25.35 40.86 11.29
C ASN A 95 -25.40 41.69 9.99
N GLN A 96 -24.60 41.33 8.99
CA GLN A 96 -24.65 41.99 7.68
C GLN A 96 -26.00 41.78 6.98
N ALA A 97 -26.52 40.55 6.97
CA ALA A 97 -27.82 40.24 6.40
C ALA A 97 -28.96 40.95 7.14
N ALA A 98 -28.89 41.07 8.46
CA ALA A 98 -29.88 41.82 9.25
C ALA A 98 -29.88 43.32 8.89
N LEU A 99 -28.70 43.92 8.71
CA LEU A 99 -28.57 45.31 8.26
C LEU A 99 -29.09 45.50 6.83
N GLU A 100 -28.81 44.56 5.92
CA GLU A 100 -29.34 44.59 4.56
C GLU A 100 -30.85 44.42 4.53
N GLN A 101 -31.41 43.54 5.36
CA GLN A 101 -32.86 43.38 5.51
C GLN A 101 -33.51 44.66 6.03
N GLN A 102 -32.90 45.33 7.01
CA GLN A 102 -33.40 46.62 7.50
C GLN A 102 -33.37 47.69 6.41
N ARG A 103 -32.28 47.77 5.63
CA ARG A 103 -32.18 48.69 4.48
C ARG A 103 -33.24 48.38 3.43
N LEU A 104 -33.39 47.11 3.08
CA LEU A 104 -34.38 46.68 2.09
C LEU A 104 -35.81 46.91 2.57
N GLN A 105 -36.09 46.73 3.87
CA GLN A 105 -37.39 47.07 4.46
C GLN A 105 -37.67 48.59 4.37
N GLN A 106 -36.70 49.44 4.70
CA GLN A 106 -36.82 50.89 4.57
C GLN A 106 -37.02 51.31 3.10
N GLU A 107 -36.27 50.73 2.16
CA GLU A 107 -36.45 50.97 0.73
C GLU A 107 -37.83 50.50 0.23
N MET A 108 -38.30 49.35 0.71
CA MET A 108 -39.63 48.82 0.36
C MET A 108 -40.76 49.64 0.96
N GLU A 109 -40.59 50.21 2.16
CA GLU A 109 -41.56 51.14 2.76
C GLU A 109 -41.64 52.45 1.98
N LEU A 110 -40.50 53.01 1.56
CA LEU A 110 -40.44 54.18 0.67
C LEU A 110 -41.10 53.87 -0.69
N ARG A 111 -40.76 52.74 -1.31
CA ARG A 111 -41.37 52.31 -2.57
C ARG A 111 -42.86 51.98 -2.42
N ARG A 112 -43.31 51.43 -1.29
CA ARG A 112 -44.74 51.19 -1.03
C ARG A 112 -45.51 52.49 -0.86
N ALA A 113 -44.92 53.50 -0.21
CA ALA A 113 -45.52 54.84 -0.14
C ALA A 113 -45.63 55.52 -1.52
N GLU A 114 -44.69 55.25 -2.43
CA GLU A 114 -44.71 55.73 -3.82
C GLU A 114 -45.69 54.93 -4.70
N VAL A 115 -45.74 53.61 -4.56
CA VAL A 115 -46.59 52.71 -5.35
C VAL A 115 -48.06 52.79 -4.92
N ALA A 116 -48.35 53.01 -3.63
CA ALA A 116 -49.72 53.18 -3.12
C ALA A 116 -50.43 54.42 -3.70
N LYS A 117 -49.70 55.42 -4.19
CA LYS A 117 -50.26 56.63 -4.80
C LYS A 117 -50.65 56.44 -6.28
N LYS A 118 -50.17 55.38 -6.92
CA LYS A 118 -50.36 55.16 -8.35
C LYS A 118 -50.39 53.66 -8.62
N ARG A 119 -51.57 53.01 -8.59
CA ARG A 119 -51.90 52.08 -9.68
C ARG A 119 -53.35 51.59 -9.71
N PRO A 120 -53.94 51.51 -10.91
CA PRO A 120 -55.18 50.81 -11.18
C PRO A 120 -54.95 49.29 -11.24
N THR A 121 -55.86 48.55 -10.61
CA THR A 121 -55.81 47.11 -10.31
C THR A 121 -55.69 46.18 -11.52
N TRP A 122 -56.07 46.62 -12.72
CA TRP A 122 -56.00 45.79 -13.94
C TRP A 122 -54.56 45.57 -14.44
N MET A 123 -53.66 46.52 -14.19
CA MET A 123 -52.25 46.41 -14.61
C MET A 123 -51.48 45.36 -13.78
N LEU A 124 -51.91 45.10 -12.54
CA LEU A 124 -51.27 44.15 -11.62
C LEU A 124 -51.45 42.69 -12.03
N VAL A 125 -52.60 42.34 -12.60
CA VAL A 125 -52.87 40.97 -13.06
C VAL A 125 -51.98 40.60 -14.25
N VAL A 126 -51.83 41.53 -15.21
CA VAL A 126 -50.98 41.33 -16.39
C VAL A 126 -49.50 41.25 -16.01
N THR A 127 -49.04 42.11 -15.08
CA THR A 127 -47.65 42.05 -14.60
C THR A 127 -47.39 40.81 -13.75
N GLY A 128 -48.35 40.37 -12.93
CA GLY A 128 -48.24 39.13 -12.17
C GLY A 128 -48.11 37.90 -13.07
N PHE A 129 -48.91 37.80 -14.12
CA PHE A 129 -48.83 36.69 -15.07
C PHE A 129 -47.51 36.69 -15.87
N ALA A 130 -47.06 37.87 -16.32
CA ALA A 130 -45.77 38.01 -17.00
C ALA A 130 -44.58 37.62 -16.10
N LEU A 131 -44.65 37.93 -14.81
CA LEU A 131 -43.62 37.54 -13.83
C LEU A 131 -43.56 36.03 -13.64
N VAL A 132 -44.71 35.37 -13.50
CA VAL A 132 -44.78 33.90 -13.35
C VAL A 132 -44.28 33.19 -14.62
N ALA A 133 -44.64 33.68 -15.81
CA ALA A 133 -44.14 33.16 -17.07
C ALA A 133 -42.62 33.34 -17.21
N ALA A 134 -42.08 34.49 -16.80
CA ALA A 134 -40.64 34.73 -16.80
C ALA A 134 -39.90 33.78 -15.83
N ILE A 135 -40.43 33.57 -14.62
CA ILE A 135 -39.87 32.62 -13.65
C ILE A 135 -39.91 31.19 -14.20
N GLY A 136 -41.01 30.79 -14.85
CA GLY A 136 -41.14 29.47 -15.48
C GLY A 136 -40.12 29.25 -16.60
N LEU A 137 -39.89 30.25 -17.44
CA LEU A 137 -38.87 30.18 -18.51
C LEU A 137 -37.45 30.12 -17.96
N VAL A 138 -37.14 30.89 -16.90
CA VAL A 138 -35.83 30.82 -16.22
C VAL A 138 -35.63 29.44 -15.59
N PHE A 139 -36.64 28.90 -14.91
CA PHE A 139 -36.58 27.56 -14.33
C PHE A 139 -36.34 26.47 -15.39
N PHE A 140 -37.09 26.51 -16.49
CA PHE A 140 -36.93 25.58 -17.61
C PHE A 140 -35.54 25.68 -18.27
N ALA A 141 -35.04 26.91 -18.47
CA ALA A 141 -33.70 27.13 -19.03
C ALA A 141 -32.59 26.62 -18.10
N VAL A 142 -32.72 26.83 -16.78
CA VAL A 142 -31.77 26.31 -15.78
C VAL A 142 -31.81 24.79 -15.71
N GLN A 143 -33.00 24.16 -15.75
CA GLN A 143 -33.13 22.71 -15.74
C GLN A 143 -32.47 22.08 -16.97
N ARG A 144 -32.74 22.64 -18.17
CA ARG A 144 -32.13 22.18 -19.42
C ARG A 144 -30.61 22.35 -19.45
N LYS A 145 -30.09 23.43 -18.86
CA LYS A 145 -28.64 23.67 -18.75
C LYS A 145 -27.97 22.72 -17.74
N ARG A 146 -28.63 22.41 -16.62
CA ARG A 146 -28.13 21.43 -15.66
C ARG A 146 -28.04 20.02 -16.24
N GLU A 147 -29.01 19.62 -17.07
CA GLU A 147 -28.96 18.33 -17.78
C GLU A 147 -27.80 18.25 -18.78
N SER A 148 -27.54 19.32 -19.53
CA SER A 148 -26.39 19.37 -20.45
C SER A 148 -25.04 19.40 -19.72
N ASP A 149 -24.95 20.17 -18.63
CA ASP A 149 -23.73 20.30 -17.84
C ASP A 149 -23.44 18.99 -17.07
N ALA A 150 -24.47 18.31 -16.55
CA ALA A 150 -24.31 17.00 -15.91
C ALA A 150 -23.79 15.93 -16.90
N ALA A 151 -24.33 15.89 -18.13
CA ALA A 151 -23.85 14.98 -19.17
C ALA A 151 -22.38 15.27 -19.53
N ALA A 152 -21.99 16.55 -19.67
CA ALA A 152 -20.61 16.93 -19.96
C ALA A 152 -19.64 16.59 -18.82
N ILE A 153 -20.04 16.81 -17.56
CA ILE A 153 -19.23 16.47 -16.38
C ILE A 153 -19.02 14.95 -16.29
N THR A 154 -20.06 14.15 -16.49
CA THR A 154 -19.94 12.68 -16.48
C THR A 154 -19.06 12.15 -17.62
N ALA A 155 -19.13 12.77 -18.80
CA ALA A 155 -18.27 12.43 -19.93
C ALA A 155 -16.79 12.77 -19.63
N GLN A 156 -16.51 13.95 -19.06
CA GLN A 156 -15.16 14.32 -18.65
C GLN A 156 -14.60 13.39 -17.56
N GLN A 157 -15.42 13.06 -16.55
CA GLN A 157 -15.02 12.10 -15.51
C GLN A 157 -14.67 10.72 -16.10
N ALA A 158 -15.47 10.24 -17.06
CA ALA A 158 -15.20 8.98 -17.74
C ALA A 158 -13.92 9.04 -18.61
N GLU A 159 -13.63 10.15 -19.26
CA GLU A 159 -12.38 10.35 -20.01
C GLU A 159 -11.16 10.42 -19.09
N ASP A 160 -11.26 11.13 -17.96
CA ASP A 160 -10.20 11.21 -16.96
C ASP A 160 -9.90 9.85 -16.33
N GLU A 161 -10.93 9.07 -16.01
CA GLU A 161 -10.77 7.71 -15.49
C GLU A 161 -10.10 6.79 -16.51
N ARG A 162 -10.49 6.89 -17.80
CA ARG A 162 -9.83 6.14 -18.88
C ARG A 162 -8.38 6.55 -19.05
N ALA A 163 -8.08 7.85 -19.03
CA ALA A 163 -6.71 8.35 -19.15
C ALA A 163 -5.84 7.84 -17.98
N LYS A 164 -6.36 7.87 -16.75
CA LYS A 164 -5.69 7.30 -15.57
C LYS A 164 -5.47 5.79 -15.71
N ALA A 165 -6.48 5.03 -16.14
CA ALA A 165 -6.35 3.59 -16.34
C ALA A 165 -5.31 3.24 -17.41
N VAL A 166 -5.25 4.02 -18.50
CA VAL A 166 -4.22 3.87 -19.55
C VAL A 166 -2.83 4.17 -19.01
N ALA A 167 -2.66 5.25 -18.24
CA ALA A 167 -1.39 5.63 -17.63
C ALA A 167 -0.89 4.55 -16.65
N ILE A 168 -1.74 4.05 -15.75
CA ILE A 168 -1.40 3.01 -14.77
C ILE A 168 -0.94 1.73 -15.49
N ALA A 169 -1.65 1.32 -16.53
CA ALA A 169 -1.28 0.12 -17.27
C ALA A 169 0.02 0.30 -18.06
N LYS A 170 0.28 1.50 -18.59
CA LYS A 170 1.56 1.81 -19.26
C LYS A 170 2.70 1.73 -18.27
N GLU A 171 2.55 2.35 -17.10
CA GLU A 171 3.57 2.29 -16.04
C GLU A 171 3.80 0.85 -15.56
N ALA A 172 2.73 0.06 -15.39
CA ALA A 172 2.85 -1.34 -15.02
C ALA A 172 3.61 -2.16 -16.08
N LYS A 173 3.40 -1.87 -17.37
CA LYS A 173 4.14 -2.49 -18.48
C LYS A 173 5.62 -2.08 -18.47
N ASP A 174 5.91 -0.79 -18.34
CA ASP A 174 7.28 -0.27 -18.28
C ASP A 174 8.06 -0.87 -17.10
N ARG A 175 7.39 -1.13 -15.97
CA ARG A 175 7.99 -1.83 -14.81
C ARG A 175 8.32 -3.29 -15.13
N VAL A 176 7.44 -4.00 -15.83
CA VAL A 176 7.72 -5.38 -16.27
C VAL A 176 8.89 -5.42 -17.23
N ASP A 177 8.93 -4.51 -18.21
CA ASP A 177 10.01 -4.43 -19.21
C ASP A 177 11.37 -4.15 -18.54
N LYS A 178 11.41 -3.27 -17.53
CA LYS A 178 12.62 -3.04 -16.72
C LYS A 178 13.06 -4.28 -15.95
N LEU A 179 12.13 -4.95 -15.26
CA LEU A 179 12.47 -6.18 -14.52
C LEU A 179 12.92 -7.31 -15.44
N ASP A 180 12.37 -7.40 -16.65
CA ASP A 180 12.81 -8.37 -17.67
C ASP A 180 14.21 -8.04 -18.21
N ALA A 181 14.59 -6.75 -18.27
CA ALA A 181 15.97 -6.34 -18.56
C ALA A 181 16.93 -6.70 -17.42
N ASP A 182 16.56 -6.42 -16.17
CA ASP A 182 17.35 -6.77 -14.99
C ASP A 182 17.55 -8.31 -14.87
N MET A 183 16.53 -9.08 -15.28
CA MET A 183 16.61 -10.54 -15.37
C MET A 183 17.63 -11.03 -16.38
N LYS A 184 17.75 -10.36 -17.54
CA LYS A 184 18.79 -10.70 -18.52
C LYS A 184 20.17 -10.43 -17.95
N GLU A 185 20.37 -9.28 -17.30
CA GLU A 185 21.66 -8.97 -16.66
C GLU A 185 22.04 -9.99 -15.57
N GLN A 186 21.08 -10.43 -14.75
CA GLN A 186 21.34 -11.48 -13.75
C GLN A 186 21.62 -12.84 -14.36
N ASN A 187 21.00 -13.19 -15.49
CA ASN A 187 21.36 -14.42 -16.22
C ASN A 187 22.79 -14.36 -16.76
N ASP A 188 23.23 -13.20 -17.26
CA ASP A 188 24.61 -13.00 -17.71
C ASP A 188 25.60 -13.11 -16.54
N ARG A 189 25.27 -12.54 -15.38
CA ARG A 189 26.06 -12.70 -14.14
C ARG A 189 26.14 -14.14 -13.66
N LEU A 190 25.03 -14.89 -13.74
CA LEU A 190 25.01 -16.33 -13.43
C LEU A 190 25.90 -17.13 -14.38
N ALA A 191 25.84 -16.85 -15.67
CA ALA A 191 26.71 -17.50 -16.66
C ALA A 191 28.19 -17.19 -16.40
N ALA A 192 28.51 -15.93 -16.06
CA ALA A 192 29.87 -15.53 -15.69
C ALA A 192 30.35 -16.20 -14.39
N ALA A 193 29.49 -16.30 -13.37
CA ALA A 193 29.81 -16.97 -12.11
C ALA A 193 30.00 -18.49 -12.29
N ASP A 194 29.18 -19.13 -13.13
CA ASP A 194 29.33 -20.55 -13.48
C ASP A 194 30.64 -20.80 -14.25
N ALA A 195 31.01 -19.90 -15.16
CA ALA A 195 32.31 -19.95 -15.85
C ALA A 195 33.48 -19.76 -14.86
N ALA A 196 33.37 -18.84 -13.91
CA ALA A 196 34.39 -18.62 -12.87
C ALA A 196 34.56 -19.84 -11.96
N LEU A 197 33.46 -20.54 -11.63
CA LEU A 197 33.53 -21.78 -10.86
C LEU A 197 34.27 -22.89 -11.64
N LYS A 198 34.06 -22.98 -12.95
CA LYS A 198 34.72 -23.96 -13.84
C LYS A 198 36.22 -23.69 -14.02
N THR A 199 36.64 -22.42 -13.98
CA THR A 199 38.06 -22.04 -14.18
C THR A 199 38.85 -21.92 -12.88
N ALA A 200 38.19 -21.97 -11.71
CA ALA A 200 38.85 -21.88 -10.41
C ALA A 200 39.81 -23.05 -10.17
N GLN A 201 41.08 -22.73 -9.88
CA GLN A 201 42.16 -23.72 -9.73
C GLN A 201 42.34 -24.22 -8.30
N THR A 202 42.01 -23.39 -7.29
CA THR A 202 42.17 -23.76 -5.88
C THR A 202 40.85 -24.15 -5.24
N ASP A 203 40.89 -24.96 -4.19
CA ASP A 203 39.69 -25.33 -3.42
C ASP A 203 39.05 -24.13 -2.71
N ALA A 204 39.88 -23.16 -2.29
CA ALA A 204 39.40 -21.93 -1.68
C ALA A 204 38.61 -21.08 -2.69
N ASP A 205 39.11 -20.94 -3.93
CA ASP A 205 38.44 -20.19 -4.99
C ASP A 205 37.17 -20.90 -5.45
N ARG A 206 37.19 -22.24 -5.56
CA ARG A 206 35.99 -23.03 -5.87
C ARG A 206 34.89 -22.84 -4.83
N LYS A 207 35.21 -22.86 -3.54
CA LYS A 207 34.23 -22.59 -2.47
C LYS A 207 33.64 -21.18 -2.54
N ARG A 208 34.48 -20.16 -2.79
CA ARG A 208 34.02 -18.77 -2.95
C ARG A 208 33.13 -18.61 -4.18
N ALA A 209 33.54 -19.14 -5.32
CA ALA A 209 32.76 -19.12 -6.56
C ALA A 209 31.42 -19.85 -6.42
N GLN A 210 31.42 -21.00 -5.74
CA GLN A 210 30.20 -21.75 -5.43
C GLN A 210 29.24 -20.94 -4.56
N SER A 211 29.74 -20.32 -3.48
CA SER A 211 28.89 -19.48 -2.61
C SER A 211 28.29 -18.28 -3.34
N ASN A 212 29.05 -17.67 -4.26
CA ASN A 212 28.57 -16.56 -5.07
C ASN A 212 27.51 -17.03 -6.09
N LEU A 213 27.72 -18.18 -6.72
CA LEU A 213 26.76 -18.78 -7.65
C LEU A 213 25.44 -19.10 -6.94
N ASP A 214 25.49 -19.67 -5.74
CA ASP A 214 24.30 -20.01 -4.96
C ASP A 214 23.55 -18.75 -4.50
N ALA A 215 24.27 -17.69 -4.10
CA ALA A 215 23.67 -16.39 -3.79
C ALA A 215 22.97 -15.78 -5.01
N LEU A 216 23.59 -15.81 -6.20
CA LEU A 216 23.00 -15.31 -7.44
C LEU A 216 21.77 -16.14 -7.86
N ARG A 217 21.78 -17.47 -7.64
CA ARG A 217 20.62 -18.33 -7.90
C ARG A 217 19.44 -17.97 -7.01
N GLN A 218 19.70 -17.70 -5.73
CA GLN A 218 18.68 -17.26 -4.80
C GLN A 218 18.10 -15.89 -5.20
N GLN A 219 18.96 -14.93 -5.56
CA GLN A 219 18.51 -13.63 -6.08
C GLN A 219 17.65 -13.76 -7.34
N LYS A 220 18.02 -14.66 -8.26
CA LYS A 220 17.23 -14.93 -9.45
C LYS A 220 15.84 -15.44 -9.10
N PHE A 221 15.72 -16.40 -8.19
CA PHE A 221 14.43 -16.95 -7.77
C PHE A 221 13.52 -15.87 -7.17
N GLU A 222 14.06 -15.01 -6.30
CA GLU A 222 13.32 -13.87 -5.75
C GLU A 222 12.87 -12.89 -6.84
N MET A 223 13.73 -12.64 -7.83
CA MET A 223 13.40 -11.74 -8.93
C MET A 223 12.35 -12.34 -9.88
N GLU A 224 12.38 -13.64 -10.14
CA GLU A 224 11.33 -14.35 -10.90
C GLU A 224 9.96 -14.21 -10.23
N GLN A 225 9.91 -14.32 -8.90
CA GLN A 225 8.67 -14.08 -8.16
C GLN A 225 8.18 -12.64 -8.28
N ARG A 226 9.10 -11.66 -8.21
CA ARG A 226 8.76 -10.24 -8.40
C ARG A 226 8.24 -9.97 -9.81
N ILE A 227 8.84 -10.57 -10.83
CA ILE A 227 8.38 -10.46 -12.23
C ILE A 227 7.00 -11.09 -12.39
N ALA A 228 6.78 -12.28 -11.84
CA ALA A 228 5.47 -12.94 -11.90
C ALA A 228 4.38 -12.08 -11.23
N ALA A 229 4.69 -11.50 -10.05
CA ALA A 229 3.80 -10.59 -9.38
C ALA A 229 3.54 -9.31 -10.20
N ALA A 230 4.58 -8.68 -10.74
CA ALA A 230 4.46 -7.48 -11.58
C ALA A 230 3.66 -7.75 -12.86
N ARG A 231 3.87 -8.88 -13.55
CA ARG A 231 3.09 -9.31 -14.71
C ARG A 231 1.62 -9.51 -14.35
N SER A 232 1.33 -10.12 -13.19
CA SER A 232 -0.05 -10.28 -12.72
C SER A 232 -0.73 -8.93 -12.44
N GLN A 233 0.01 -7.95 -11.91
CA GLN A 233 -0.49 -6.59 -11.67
C GLN A 233 -0.69 -5.84 -12.98
N ALA A 234 0.23 -5.95 -13.94
CA ALA A 234 0.10 -5.37 -15.26
C ALA A 234 -1.13 -5.93 -16.01
N ALA A 235 -1.34 -7.25 -15.97
CA ALA A 235 -2.52 -7.89 -16.55
C ALA A 235 -3.83 -7.42 -15.87
N LYS A 236 -3.83 -7.22 -14.55
CA LYS A 236 -4.99 -6.64 -13.84
C LYS A 236 -5.25 -5.19 -14.27
N ALA A 237 -4.20 -4.37 -14.35
CA ALA A 237 -4.31 -2.98 -14.81
C ALA A 237 -4.79 -2.88 -16.26
N GLU A 238 -4.35 -3.79 -17.12
CA GLU A 238 -4.80 -3.88 -18.51
C GLU A 238 -6.28 -4.23 -18.61
N ARG A 239 -6.77 -5.19 -17.81
CA ARG A 239 -8.21 -5.50 -17.73
C ARG A 239 -9.03 -4.33 -17.19
N ALA A 240 -8.46 -3.54 -16.27
CA ALA A 240 -9.12 -2.37 -15.69
C ALA A 240 -9.31 -1.21 -16.67
N LYS A 241 -8.64 -1.20 -17.83
CA LYS A 241 -8.91 -0.23 -18.92
C LYS A 241 -10.33 -0.34 -19.47
N GLY A 242 -11.02 -1.46 -19.22
CA GLY A 242 -12.31 -1.77 -19.80
C GLY A 242 -12.18 -2.34 -21.21
N VAL A 243 -13.17 -3.14 -21.62
CA VAL A 243 -13.28 -3.66 -22.98
C VAL A 243 -14.00 -2.61 -23.81
N HIS A 244 -13.42 -2.20 -24.94
CA HIS A 244 -14.13 -1.41 -25.94
C HIS A 244 -15.18 -2.31 -26.61
N ILE A 245 -16.37 -2.38 -26.01
CA ILE A 245 -17.54 -2.97 -26.67
C ILE A 245 -18.07 -1.89 -27.60
N SER A 246 -18.02 -2.14 -28.91
CA SER A 246 -18.60 -1.21 -29.88
C SER A 246 -20.11 -1.08 -29.62
N LYS A 247 -20.68 0.08 -29.94
CA LYS A 247 -22.11 0.32 -29.75
C LYS A 247 -22.97 -0.69 -30.52
N GLU A 248 -22.50 -1.11 -31.69
CA GLU A 248 -23.08 -2.17 -32.51
C GLU A 248 -23.16 -3.51 -31.78
N CYS A 249 -22.21 -3.81 -30.90
CA CYS A 249 -22.20 -5.03 -30.08
C CYS A 249 -23.08 -4.93 -28.84
N LEU A 250 -23.28 -3.72 -28.29
CA LEU A 250 -24.24 -3.47 -27.22
C LEU A 250 -25.69 -3.53 -27.71
N ASP A 251 -25.94 -3.09 -28.95
CA ASP A 251 -27.28 -2.99 -29.53
C ASP A 251 -27.70 -4.26 -30.31
N ASN A 252 -26.80 -5.25 -30.50
CA ASN A 252 -27.10 -6.50 -31.20
C ASN A 252 -27.42 -7.65 -30.21
N PRO A 253 -28.70 -8.03 -30.04
CA PRO A 253 -29.10 -9.06 -29.08
C PRO A 253 -28.66 -10.48 -29.46
N LEU A 254 -28.15 -10.69 -30.69
CA LEU A 254 -27.74 -12.00 -31.17
C LEU A 254 -26.22 -12.23 -31.14
N ALA A 255 -25.41 -11.23 -30.77
CA ALA A 255 -23.95 -11.31 -30.59
C ALA A 255 -23.18 -12.14 -31.65
N LYS A 256 -23.69 -12.25 -32.88
CA LYS A 256 -23.01 -12.97 -33.97
C LYS A 256 -22.09 -11.98 -34.67
N GLY A 257 -20.81 -11.99 -34.30
CA GLY A 257 -19.77 -11.15 -34.90
C GLY A 257 -19.14 -10.10 -33.99
N CYS A 258 -19.45 -10.17 -32.69
CA CYS A 258 -18.76 -9.52 -31.59
C CYS A 258 -18.05 -10.62 -30.78
#